data_AF-A0AAF0LTT3-F1
#
_entry.id   AF-A0AAF0LTT3-F1
#
_cell.length_a   1.000
_cell.length_b   1.000
_cell.length_c   1.000
_cell.angle_alpha   90.00
_cell.angle_beta   90.00
_cell.angle_gamma   90.00
#
_symmetry.space_group_name_H-M   'P 1'
#
loop_
_entity.id
_entity.type
_entity.pdbx_description
1 polymer ?
#
loop_
_entity_poly.entity_id
_entity_poly.type
_entity_poly.pdbx_seq_one_letter_code
_entity_poly.pdbx_strand_id
1 'polypeptide(L)' 'MPDDEQGTDDFAQRTAAAEELPLTDRADAFAALHDELRTRLESGGSASA' A
#
# COMPACT_ATOMS: atom_id res chain seq x y z
N MET A 1 -0.94 12.78 -15.92
CA MET A 1 -1.46 12.12 -14.71
C MET A 1 -0.36 12.20 -13.66
N PRO A 2 -0.34 13.24 -12.82
CA PRO A 2 0.63 13.36 -11.73
C PRO A 2 0.22 12.58 -10.45
N ASP A 3 -1.04 12.18 -10.32
CA ASP A 3 -1.59 11.54 -9.11
C ASP A 3 -1.12 10.09 -8.89
N ASP A 4 -0.79 9.37 -9.97
CA ASP A 4 -0.37 7.96 -9.90
C ASP A 4 1.07 7.79 -9.38
N GLU A 5 1.97 8.72 -9.73
CA GLU A 5 3.36 8.71 -9.25
C GLU A 5 3.44 9.03 -7.75
N GLN A 6 2.61 9.97 -7.28
CA GLN A 6 2.48 10.28 -5.85
C GLN A 6 1.89 9.09 -5.08
N GLY A 7 0.81 8.47 -5.58
CA GLY A 7 0.22 7.30 -4.95
C GLY A 7 1.16 6.07 -4.89
N THR A 8 2.10 5.97 -5.83
CA THR A 8 3.12 4.91 -5.84
C THR A 8 4.22 5.18 -4.81
N ASP A 9 4.67 6.43 -4.69
CA ASP A 9 5.67 6.86 -3.70
C ASP A 9 5.16 6.67 -2.25
N ASP A 10 3.91 7.05 -1.99
CA ASP A 10 3.23 6.82 -0.71
C ASP A 10 3.11 5.33 -0.33
N PHE A 11 2.90 4.45 -1.32
CA PHE A 11 2.84 3.01 -1.07
C PHE A 11 4.22 2.42 -0.79
N ALA A 12 5.25 2.87 -1.52
CA ALA A 12 6.63 2.45 -1.30
C ALA A 12 7.14 2.87 0.09
N GLN A 13 6.86 4.12 0.51
CA GLN A 13 7.25 4.59 1.84
C GLN A 13 6.59 3.77 2.96
N ARG A 14 5.30 3.45 2.84
CA ARG A 14 4.58 2.68 3.86
C ARG A 14 5.01 1.22 3.90
N THR A 15 5.37 0.65 2.76
CA THR A 15 5.99 -0.68 2.69
C THR A 15 7.32 -0.70 3.42
N ALA A 16 8.19 0.30 3.20
CA ALA A 16 9.46 0.42 3.90
C ALA A 16 9.26 0.56 5.43
N ALA A 17 8.28 1.36 5.86
CA ALA A 17 7.95 1.49 7.27
C ALA A 17 7.49 0.15 7.90
N ALA A 18 6.73 -0.68 7.17
CA ALA A 18 6.34 -2.00 7.64
C ALA A 18 7.54 -2.95 7.78
N GLU A 19 8.54 -2.84 6.90
CA GLU A 19 9.77 -3.63 6.98
C GLU A 19 10.66 -3.24 8.16
N GLU A 20 10.58 -2.00 8.65
CA GLU A 20 11.32 -1.57 9.85
C GLU A 20 10.71 -2.10 11.16
N LEU A 21 9.47 -2.63 11.13
CA LEU A 21 8.81 -3.20 12.30
C LEU A 21 9.46 -4.54 12.73
N PRO A 22 9.31 -4.92 14.02
CA PRO A 22 9.66 -6.26 14.50
C PRO A 22 8.96 -7.35 13.68
N LEU A 23 9.63 -8.49 13.47
CA LEU A 23 9.11 -9.59 12.64
C LEU A 23 7.69 -10.03 13.01
N THR A 24 7.35 -10.01 14.31
CA THR A 24 6.01 -10.36 14.81
C THR A 24 4.93 -9.42 14.29
N ASP A 25 5.25 -8.14 14.12
CA ASP A 25 4.29 -7.08 13.77
C ASP A 25 4.20 -6.85 12.25
N ARG A 26 5.19 -7.33 11.47
CA ARG A 26 5.22 -7.16 10.01
C ARG A 26 4.00 -7.77 9.34
N ALA A 27 3.59 -8.96 9.77
CA ALA A 27 2.47 -9.68 9.13
C ALA A 27 1.17 -8.87 9.18
N ASP A 28 0.86 -8.29 10.35
CA ASP A 28 -0.32 -7.45 10.52
C ASP A 28 -0.23 -6.15 9.71
N ALA A 29 0.95 -5.53 9.67
CA ALA A 29 1.19 -4.32 8.88
C ALA A 29 1.03 -4.58 7.36
N PHE A 30 1.56 -5.68 6.84
CA PHE A 30 1.37 -6.07 5.44
C PHE A 30 -0.09 -6.43 5.14
N ALA A 31 -0.79 -7.12 6.04
CA ALA A 31 -2.21 -7.42 5.88
C ALA A 31 -3.04 -6.12 5.72
N ALA A 32 -2.78 -5.12 6.56
CA ALA A 32 -3.44 -3.82 6.47
C ALA A 32 -3.16 -3.10 5.13
N LEU A 33 -1.92 -3.11 4.64
CA LEU A 33 -1.57 -2.53 3.33
C LEU A 33 -2.29 -3.24 2.18
N HIS A 34 -2.40 -4.57 2.24
CA HIS A 34 -3.12 -5.35 1.23
C HIS A 34 -4.64 -5.09 1.26
N ASP A 35 -5.24 -4.93 2.44
CA ASP A 35 -6.66 -4.57 2.57
C ASP A 35 -6.96 -3.18 2.00
N GLU A 36 -6.04 -2.24 2.14
CA GLU A 36 -6.17 -0.93 1.51
C GLU A 36 -6.09 -1.00 -0.01
N LEU A 37 -5.13 -1.78 -0.56
CA LEU A 37 -5.06 -2.03 -2.00
C LEU A 37 -6.36 -2.65 -2.52
N ARG A 38 -6.89 -3.65 -1.82
CA ARG A 38 -8.16 -4.29 -2.14
C ARG A 38 -9.30 -3.26 -2.14
N THR A 39 -9.40 -2.45 -1.09
CA THR A 39 -10.43 -1.40 -0.96
C THR A 39 -10.36 -0.40 -2.12
N ARG A 40 -9.15 -0.01 -2.53
CA ARG A 40 -8.94 0.89 -3.68
C ARG A 40 -9.40 0.25 -5.00
N LEU A 41 -9.07 -1.01 -5.22
CA LEU A 41 -9.50 -1.77 -6.40
C LEU A 41 -11.03 -1.93 -6.43
N GLU A 42 -11.65 -2.25 -5.29
CA GLU A 42 -13.10 -2.37 -5.14
C GLU A 42 -13.82 -1.03 -5.38
N SER A 43 -13.20 0.08 -4.99
CA SER A 43 -13.73 1.43 -5.18
C SER A 43 -13.55 1.97 -6.60
N GLY A 44 -13.04 1.16 -7.53
CA GLY A 44 -12.81 1.56 -8.93
C GLY A 44 -11.55 2.37 -9.15
N GLY A 45 -10.61 2.36 -8.20
CA GLY A 45 -9.28 2.95 -8.31
C GLY A 45 -8.36 2.16 -9.24
N SER A 46 -8.81 1.91 -10.47
CA SER A 46 -8.01 1.38 -11.55
C SER A 46 -7.24 2.52 -12.19
N ALA A 47 -6.06 2.85 -11.66
CA ALA A 47 -4.99 3.28 -12.55
C ALA A 47 -4.79 2.09 -13.50
N SER A 48 -5.23 2.27 -14.75
CA SER A 48 -5.22 1.23 -15.77
C SER A 48 -3.87 0.54 -15.84
N ALA A 49 -3.92 -0.79 -15.95
CA ALA A 49 -2.83 -1.68 -16.33
C ALA A 49 -2.12 -1.25 -17.62
#